data_AF-A0A354HWC9-F1
#
_entry.id   AF-A0A354HWC9-F1
#
_cell.length_a   1.000
_cell.length_b   1.000
_cell.length_c   1.000
_cell.angle_alpha   90.00
_cell.angle_beta   90.00
_cell.angle_gamma   90.00
#
_symmetry.space_group_name_H-M   'P 1'
#
loop_
_entity.id
_entity.type
_entity.pdbx_description
1 polymer ?
#
loop_
_entity_poly.entity_id
_entity_poly.type
_entity_poly.pdbx_seq_one_letter_code
_entity_poly.pdbx_strand_id
1 'polypeptide(L)'
;MRKFYTLIVTLFITVTMTTAASASPRKLKPGNRSKSPAIELKKESAPARIVEDGWHSVGTGVWYEGLLTIFDQVERGLHWEIEIEESDALPGYYRMIPYCEGSPIAEIIGAADSEYLYVDASDPENVYCEDFIAYRYFEYSYYFSQLVPEGGFYTMDLYGSLEDNVIYFPMKSFAWYSEEVGEFLPVNYEGEFKIVLPGGEARSDWNILGQSEFTDGFCGPYFKGDAITTTVTVEEHDRRPGYFRLKGAFSQYGSDADLIIDATNPDFVILPYQETGFNHPDRGTVVVYSHCENFISPAKCPTIEDYMETYPQYVATYLDGVISFPPDACVLHFPDWNIWSFTTNDELARESRIAIPGQSKIEGIETDGNTLDGPVTYYNLCGQRVTNPAPGIYIRRQGDKATKVIIR
;
A
#
# COMPACT_ATOMS: atom_id res chain seq x y z
N MET A 1 85.50 36.31 3.85
CA MET A 1 84.82 35.32 4.71
C MET A 1 83.32 35.51 4.61
N ARG A 2 82.61 34.46 4.21
CA ARG A 2 81.16 34.37 4.04
C ARG A 2 80.41 34.76 5.31
N LYS A 3 79.31 35.52 5.20
CA LYS A 3 78.06 35.27 5.93
C LYS A 3 76.86 35.64 5.05
N PHE A 4 76.02 34.64 4.80
CA PHE A 4 74.72 34.73 4.15
C PHE A 4 73.73 35.44 5.09
N TYR A 5 72.90 36.34 4.55
CA TYR A 5 71.65 36.73 5.17
C TYR A 5 70.51 36.25 4.26
N THR A 6 69.81 35.24 4.75
CA THR A 6 68.62 34.66 4.14
C THR A 6 67.43 35.59 4.40
N LEU A 7 66.81 36.08 3.33
CA LEU A 7 65.55 36.79 3.37
C LEU A 7 64.42 35.75 3.51
N ILE A 8 63.74 35.71 4.66
CA ILE A 8 62.52 34.90 4.84
C ILE A 8 61.36 35.71 4.27
N VAL A 9 60.80 35.25 3.14
CA VAL A 9 59.53 35.72 2.61
C VAL A 9 58.43 34.89 3.27
N THR A 10 57.67 35.51 4.18
CA THR A 10 56.47 34.90 4.77
C THR A 10 55.33 34.99 3.75
N LEU A 11 55.01 33.86 3.11
CA LEU A 11 53.86 33.73 2.22
C LEU A 11 52.59 33.58 3.07
N PHE A 12 51.75 34.61 3.15
CA PHE A 12 50.39 34.50 3.69
C PHE A 12 49.54 33.76 2.65
N ILE A 13 49.29 32.47 2.87
CA ILE A 13 48.22 31.73 2.19
C ILE A 13 46.92 32.08 2.90
N THR A 14 46.15 33.01 2.35
CA THR A 14 44.74 33.18 2.73
C THR A 14 43.97 31.99 2.18
N VAL A 15 43.70 31.00 3.03
CA VAL A 15 42.67 30.00 2.78
C VAL A 15 41.33 30.73 2.88
N THR A 16 40.75 31.08 1.74
CA THR A 16 39.34 31.45 1.70
C THR A 16 38.55 30.18 1.99
N MET A 17 38.13 29.99 3.24
CA MET A 17 37.04 29.10 3.56
C MET A 17 35.80 29.67 2.89
N THR A 18 35.46 29.16 1.71
CA THR A 18 34.09 29.23 1.22
C THR A 18 33.26 28.44 2.23
N THR A 19 32.61 29.16 3.14
CA THR A 19 31.47 28.61 3.88
C THR A 19 30.45 28.23 2.83
N ALA A 20 30.38 26.94 2.48
CA ALA A 20 29.19 26.42 1.84
C ALA A 20 28.04 26.81 2.77
N ALA A 21 27.11 27.63 2.29
CA ALA A 21 25.89 27.89 3.02
C ALA A 21 25.28 26.52 3.31
N SER A 22 25.21 26.12 4.58
CA SER A 22 24.48 24.92 4.96
C SER A 22 23.05 25.15 4.52
N ALA A 23 22.61 24.44 3.48
CA ALA A 23 21.23 24.52 3.04
C ALA A 23 20.36 24.12 4.24
N SER A 24 19.38 24.96 4.59
CA SER A 24 18.42 24.61 5.63
C SER A 24 17.65 23.36 5.18
N PRO A 25 17.48 22.37 6.07
CA PRO A 25 16.72 21.15 5.83
C PRO A 25 15.32 21.46 5.31
N ARG A 26 14.89 20.73 4.28
CA ARG A 26 13.60 20.92 3.60
C ARG A 26 12.50 20.18 4.33
N LYS A 27 11.40 20.87 4.57
CA LYS A 27 10.17 20.27 5.10
C LYS A 27 9.49 19.40 4.03
N LEU A 28 9.10 18.18 4.40
CA LEU A 28 8.16 17.37 3.61
C LEU A 28 6.75 17.97 3.63
N LYS A 29 6.06 17.92 2.50
CA LYS A 29 4.71 18.45 2.28
C LYS A 29 3.71 17.31 2.45
N PRO A 30 2.69 17.46 3.32
CA PRO A 30 1.64 16.46 3.47
C PRO A 30 0.99 16.14 2.12
N GLY A 31 0.90 14.86 1.79
CA GLY A 31 0.32 14.42 0.53
C GLY A 31 -1.21 14.33 0.56
N ASN A 32 -1.83 14.35 -0.62
CA ASN A 32 -3.28 14.10 -0.77
C ASN A 32 -3.69 12.69 -0.30
N ARG A 33 -2.72 11.77 -0.18
CA ARG A 33 -2.89 10.38 0.30
C ARG A 33 -3.25 10.27 1.79
N SER A 34 -3.16 11.38 2.54
CA SER A 34 -3.51 11.46 3.97
C SER A 34 -5.02 11.49 4.28
N LYS A 35 -5.91 11.33 3.29
CA LYS A 35 -7.37 11.60 3.43
C LYS A 35 -8.22 10.36 3.72
N SER A 36 -7.65 9.30 4.31
CA SER A 36 -8.50 8.22 4.84
C SER A 36 -9.39 8.77 5.97
N PRO A 37 -10.63 8.29 6.12
CA PRO A 37 -11.47 8.70 7.24
C PRO A 37 -10.72 8.47 8.56
N ALA A 38 -10.65 9.50 9.40
CA ALA A 38 -9.93 9.46 10.66
C ALA A 38 -10.52 8.36 11.55
N ILE A 39 -9.80 7.25 11.68
CA ILE A 39 -9.96 6.36 12.83
C ILE A 39 -9.35 7.13 14.00
N GLU A 40 -10.13 7.43 15.04
CA GLU A 40 -9.64 8.13 16.22
C GLU A 40 -8.59 7.25 16.94
N LEU A 41 -7.31 7.54 16.72
CA LEU A 41 -6.19 6.83 17.34
C LEU A 41 -5.84 7.47 18.69
N LYS A 42 -6.23 6.82 19.79
CA LYS A 42 -5.90 7.27 21.15
C LYS A 42 -4.63 6.60 21.64
N LYS A 43 -3.58 7.41 21.82
CA LYS A 43 -2.33 6.99 22.44
C LYS A 43 -2.36 7.26 23.95
N GLU A 44 -2.07 6.23 24.73
CA GLU A 44 -1.87 6.30 26.18
C GLU A 44 -0.37 6.31 26.54
N SER A 45 -0.04 6.33 27.83
CA SER A 45 1.37 6.30 28.27
C SER A 45 2.01 4.96 27.93
N ALA A 46 3.02 4.98 27.06
CA ALA A 46 3.85 3.83 26.79
C ALA A 46 4.68 3.41 28.03
N PRO A 47 4.99 2.12 28.21
CA PRO A 47 5.95 1.67 29.21
C PRO A 47 7.30 2.38 29.04
N ALA A 48 8.03 2.53 30.16
CA ALA A 48 9.35 3.12 30.12
C ALA A 48 10.31 2.23 29.31
N ARG A 49 11.09 2.87 28.44
CA ARG A 49 12.12 2.23 27.62
C ARG A 49 13.06 1.36 28.45
N ILE A 50 13.39 0.18 27.94
CA ILE A 50 14.49 -0.64 28.44
C ILE A 50 15.79 -0.04 27.87
N VAL A 51 16.59 0.61 28.71
CA VAL A 51 17.88 1.18 28.31
C VAL A 51 18.98 0.23 28.79
N GLU A 52 19.71 -0.35 27.83
CA GLU A 52 20.84 -1.24 28.10
C GLU A 52 22.15 -0.66 27.55
N ASP A 53 23.24 -0.87 28.30
CA ASP A 53 24.60 -0.58 27.87
C ASP A 53 25.16 -1.77 27.07
N GLY A 54 25.88 -1.48 25.97
CA GLY A 54 26.52 -2.51 25.14
C GLY A 54 25.76 -2.80 23.85
N TRP A 55 26.41 -2.55 22.72
CA TRP A 55 25.89 -2.75 21.37
C TRP A 55 27.03 -3.20 20.47
N HIS A 56 26.74 -4.13 19.58
CA HIS A 56 27.68 -4.57 18.56
C HIS A 56 27.02 -4.53 17.17
N SER A 57 27.79 -4.17 16.15
CA SER A 57 27.32 -4.25 14.77
C SER A 57 27.12 -5.71 14.39
N VAL A 58 25.94 -6.00 13.84
CA VAL A 58 25.62 -7.29 13.20
C VAL A 58 25.85 -7.25 11.69
N GLY A 59 26.17 -6.07 11.15
CA GLY A 59 26.48 -5.81 9.76
C GLY A 59 25.45 -4.93 9.06
N THR A 60 25.56 -4.90 7.74
CA THR A 60 24.70 -4.10 6.86
C THR A 60 23.41 -4.86 6.54
N GLY A 61 22.27 -4.22 6.82
CA GLY A 61 20.94 -4.65 6.43
C GLY A 61 20.32 -3.71 5.38
N VAL A 62 19.03 -3.89 5.10
CA VAL A 62 18.29 -3.03 4.16
C VAL A 62 17.03 -2.49 4.81
N TRP A 63 16.89 -1.17 4.79
CA TRP A 63 15.66 -0.47 5.17
C TRP A 63 14.74 -0.36 3.96
N TYR A 64 13.50 -0.81 4.08
CA TYR A 64 12.44 -0.55 3.09
C TYR A 64 11.53 0.55 3.63
N GLU A 65 11.41 1.66 2.90
CA GLU A 65 10.65 2.81 3.34
C GLU A 65 9.13 2.57 3.27
N GLY A 66 8.43 2.89 4.35
CA GLY A 66 6.96 2.88 4.41
C GLY A 66 6.35 3.86 5.42
N LEU A 67 7.15 4.57 6.20
CA LEU A 67 6.71 5.52 7.22
C LEU A 67 6.45 6.91 6.64
N LEU A 68 7.35 7.39 5.77
CA LEU A 68 7.33 8.70 5.13
C LEU A 68 6.66 8.71 3.74
N THR A 69 6.21 7.56 3.23
CA THR A 69 5.50 7.45 1.93
C THR A 69 4.13 8.15 1.89
N ILE A 70 3.71 8.72 3.02
CA ILE A 70 2.56 9.65 3.13
C ILE A 70 2.83 11.04 2.56
N PHE A 71 4.10 11.41 2.38
CA PHE A 71 4.51 12.70 1.84
C PHE A 71 4.74 12.58 0.33
N ASP A 72 4.19 13.50 -0.47
CA ASP A 72 4.20 13.42 -1.94
C ASP A 72 5.62 13.39 -2.55
N GLN A 73 6.63 13.85 -1.79
CA GLN A 73 8.03 13.85 -2.24
C GLN A 73 8.74 12.50 -2.05
N VAL A 74 8.13 11.56 -1.33
CA VAL A 74 8.72 10.26 -1.01
C VAL A 74 8.06 9.21 -1.89
N GLU A 75 8.86 8.71 -2.85
CA GLU A 75 8.44 7.63 -3.73
C GLU A 75 8.27 6.32 -2.96
N ARG A 76 7.39 5.45 -3.46
CA ARG A 76 7.20 4.10 -2.91
C ARG A 76 8.29 3.16 -3.37
N GLY A 77 8.53 2.10 -2.61
CA GLY A 77 9.53 1.09 -2.92
C GLY A 77 10.98 1.55 -2.72
N LEU A 78 11.21 2.75 -2.18
CA LEU A 78 12.54 3.19 -1.78
C LEU A 78 13.10 2.24 -0.73
N HIS A 79 14.35 1.82 -0.94
CA HIS A 79 15.08 1.00 0.00
C HIS A 79 16.58 1.31 -0.11
N TRP A 80 17.30 1.20 1.00
CA TRP A 80 18.73 1.49 1.06
C TRP A 80 19.40 0.69 2.18
N GLU A 81 20.72 0.57 2.06
CA GLU A 81 21.54 -0.11 3.06
C GLU A 81 21.65 0.72 4.35
N ILE A 82 21.58 0.03 5.49
CA ILE A 82 21.75 0.61 6.82
C ILE A 82 22.65 -0.28 7.67
N GLU A 83 23.45 0.32 8.55
CA GLU A 83 24.13 -0.43 9.60
C GLU A 83 23.14 -0.80 10.71
N ILE A 84 23.18 -2.07 11.13
CA ILE A 84 22.33 -2.59 12.20
C ILE A 84 23.21 -3.04 13.36
N GLU A 85 22.81 -2.64 14.57
CA GLU A 85 23.44 -3.06 15.81
C GLU A 85 22.44 -3.86 16.66
N GLU A 86 22.94 -4.87 17.36
CA GLU A 86 22.17 -5.67 18.32
C GLU A 86 22.65 -5.40 19.75
N SER A 87 21.73 -5.44 20.71
CA SER A 87 22.05 -5.32 22.14
C SER A 87 22.93 -6.48 22.60
N ASP A 88 23.96 -6.18 23.39
CA ASP A 88 24.77 -7.21 24.06
C ASP A 88 23.99 -7.92 25.19
N ALA A 89 22.92 -7.29 25.69
CA ALA A 89 22.18 -7.73 26.87
C ALA A 89 20.84 -8.40 26.53
N LEU A 90 20.22 -8.03 25.40
CA LEU A 90 18.95 -8.59 24.93
C LEU A 90 19.06 -9.03 23.46
N PRO A 91 19.31 -10.33 23.19
CA PRO A 91 19.29 -10.86 21.84
C PRO A 91 17.95 -10.60 21.15
N GLY A 92 17.98 -10.21 19.88
CA GLY A 92 16.80 -9.81 19.11
C GLY A 92 16.36 -8.36 19.32
N TYR A 93 17.04 -7.59 20.18
CA TYR A 93 16.79 -6.15 20.34
C TYR A 93 17.79 -5.35 19.52
N TYR A 94 17.31 -4.74 18.44
CA TYR A 94 18.12 -4.06 17.44
C TYR A 94 17.97 -2.55 17.51
N ARG A 95 18.99 -1.84 17.01
CA ARG A 95 18.88 -0.42 16.68
C ARG A 95 19.55 -0.09 15.35
N MET A 96 19.07 0.96 14.72
CA MET A 96 19.59 1.47 13.45
C MET A 96 19.26 2.95 13.27
N ILE A 97 20.01 3.66 12.43
CA ILE A 97 19.69 5.03 12.00
C ILE A 97 19.11 4.93 10.59
N PRO A 98 17.77 4.94 10.42
CA PRO A 98 17.16 4.71 9.10
C PRO A 98 17.49 5.81 8.11
N TYR A 99 17.47 7.08 8.54
CA TYR A 99 17.69 8.23 7.66
C TYR A 99 19.12 8.76 7.73
N CYS A 100 20.10 7.84 7.61
CA CYS A 100 21.53 8.14 7.66
C CYS A 100 22.02 8.92 6.43
N GLU A 101 23.28 9.36 6.46
CA GLU A 101 23.94 10.00 5.33
C GLU A 101 23.95 9.08 4.10
N GLY A 102 23.53 9.63 2.94
CA GLY A 102 23.39 8.86 1.70
C GLY A 102 22.06 8.14 1.55
N SER A 103 21.18 8.16 2.57
CA SER A 103 19.80 7.67 2.38
C SER A 103 19.02 8.59 1.43
N PRO A 104 18.11 8.06 0.58
CA PRO A 104 17.25 8.86 -0.29
C PRO A 104 16.46 9.93 0.48
N ILE A 105 16.01 9.62 1.70
CA ILE A 105 15.29 10.58 2.56
C ILE A 105 16.20 11.73 2.98
N ALA A 106 17.45 11.44 3.37
CA ALA A 106 18.42 12.47 3.71
C ALA A 106 18.73 13.39 2.51
N GLU A 107 18.75 12.85 1.29
CA GLU A 107 18.91 13.65 0.07
C GLU A 107 17.70 14.54 -0.21
N ILE A 108 16.47 14.01 -0.06
CA ILE A 108 15.22 14.76 -0.24
C ILE A 108 15.13 15.93 0.76
N ILE A 109 15.43 15.65 2.03
CA ILE A 109 15.43 16.65 3.10
C ILE A 109 16.66 17.57 2.98
N GLY A 110 17.77 17.11 2.41
CA GLY A 110 19.02 17.84 2.31
C GLY A 110 19.86 17.80 3.59
N ALA A 111 19.56 16.89 4.52
CA ALA A 111 20.31 16.62 5.73
C ALA A 111 20.08 15.19 6.20
N ALA A 112 21.11 14.56 6.76
CA ALA A 112 20.99 13.27 7.42
C ALA A 112 20.44 13.42 8.84
N ASP A 113 19.73 12.40 9.29
CA ASP A 113 19.32 12.24 10.68
C ASP A 113 20.38 11.47 11.49
N SER A 114 20.27 11.55 12.80
CA SER A 114 21.13 10.82 13.75
C SER A 114 20.33 10.04 14.80
N GLU A 115 19.01 10.02 14.68
CA GLU A 115 18.12 9.35 15.64
C GLU A 115 18.09 7.84 15.36
N TYR A 116 18.28 7.06 16.42
CA TYR A 116 18.09 5.62 16.37
C TYR A 116 16.62 5.26 16.44
N LEU A 117 16.20 4.34 15.57
CA LEU A 117 15.01 3.52 15.75
C LEU A 117 15.40 2.23 16.45
N TYR A 118 14.57 1.78 17.39
CA TYR A 118 14.76 0.56 18.17
C TYR A 118 13.68 -0.44 17.82
N VAL A 119 14.07 -1.71 17.66
CA VAL A 119 13.19 -2.83 17.32
C VAL A 119 13.42 -3.94 18.32
N ASP A 120 12.35 -4.35 18.99
CA ASP A 120 12.34 -5.54 19.83
C ASP A 120 11.74 -6.70 19.03
N ALA A 121 12.63 -7.58 18.56
CA ALA A 121 12.30 -8.85 17.92
C ALA A 121 12.77 -10.04 18.76
N SER A 122 12.88 -9.86 20.09
CA SER A 122 13.19 -10.96 21.02
C SER A 122 12.08 -12.02 21.05
N ASP A 123 10.84 -11.62 20.75
CA ASP A 123 9.75 -12.50 20.32
C ASP A 123 9.54 -12.35 18.81
N PRO A 124 9.94 -13.34 17.98
CA PRO A 124 9.85 -13.23 16.52
C PRO A 124 8.43 -13.20 15.99
N GLU A 125 7.42 -13.57 16.78
CA GLU A 125 6.01 -13.50 16.36
C GLU A 125 5.33 -12.19 16.79
N ASN A 126 5.95 -11.42 17.69
CA ASN A 126 5.41 -10.18 18.24
C ASN A 126 6.45 -9.05 18.21
N VAL A 127 6.99 -8.79 17.02
CA VAL A 127 8.03 -7.76 16.84
C VAL A 127 7.41 -6.37 16.95
N TYR A 128 8.04 -5.47 17.71
CA TYR A 128 7.62 -4.08 17.75
C TYR A 128 8.77 -3.07 17.73
N CYS A 129 8.47 -1.87 17.25
CA CYS A 129 9.34 -0.72 17.31
C CYS A 129 8.95 0.20 18.47
N GLU A 130 9.94 0.76 19.14
CA GLU A 130 9.71 1.88 20.06
C GLU A 130 9.28 3.15 19.31
N ASP A 131 8.79 4.13 20.08
CA ASP A 131 8.51 5.47 19.58
C ASP A 131 9.75 6.06 18.90
N PHE A 132 9.56 6.46 17.64
CA PHE A 132 10.63 6.99 16.81
C PHE A 132 10.31 8.42 16.41
N ILE A 133 11.22 9.34 16.72
CA ILE A 133 11.11 10.74 16.32
C ILE A 133 12.24 11.03 15.36
N ALA A 134 11.94 10.90 14.06
CA ALA A 134 12.89 11.23 13.03
C ALA A 134 13.12 12.75 12.98
N TYR A 135 14.35 13.16 12.73
CA TYR A 135 14.77 14.55 12.62
C TYR A 135 14.41 15.37 13.87
N ARG A 136 14.49 14.76 15.07
CA ARG A 136 14.11 15.35 16.36
C ARG A 136 14.71 16.74 16.61
N TYR A 137 15.95 16.96 16.21
CA TYR A 137 16.69 18.21 16.45
C TYR A 137 16.56 19.23 15.32
N PHE A 138 15.73 18.94 14.32
CA PHE A 138 15.43 19.84 13.23
C PHE A 138 14.18 20.68 13.55
N GLU A 139 13.97 21.75 12.78
CA GLU A 139 12.77 22.60 12.92
C GLU A 139 11.47 21.81 12.76
N TYR A 140 11.52 20.72 12.00
CA TYR A 140 10.41 19.80 11.79
C TYR A 140 10.86 18.38 12.15
N SER A 141 10.14 17.74 13.06
CA SER A 141 10.34 16.35 13.45
C SER A 141 9.16 15.48 13.03
N TYR A 142 9.41 14.21 12.75
CA TYR A 142 8.38 13.25 12.36
C TYR A 142 8.27 12.18 13.43
N TYR A 143 7.19 12.24 14.22
CA TYR A 143 6.94 11.33 15.31
C TYR A 143 6.09 10.15 14.86
N PHE A 144 6.66 8.95 14.92
CA PHE A 144 6.02 7.68 14.63
C PHE A 144 5.88 6.82 15.89
N SER A 145 4.81 6.04 15.93
CA SER A 145 4.58 5.00 16.93
C SER A 145 3.97 3.79 16.24
N GLN A 146 4.41 2.60 16.60
CA GLN A 146 3.70 1.39 16.19
C GLN A 146 2.36 1.29 16.94
N LEU A 147 1.32 0.79 16.27
CA LEU A 147 -0.03 0.59 16.80
C LEU A 147 -0.11 -0.75 17.53
N VAL A 148 0.61 -0.84 18.65
CA VAL A 148 0.64 -1.97 19.58
C VAL A 148 0.51 -1.46 21.02
N PRO A 149 0.21 -2.32 22.01
CA PRO A 149 0.11 -1.93 23.42
C PRO A 149 1.37 -1.24 23.96
N GLU A 150 2.56 -1.67 23.55
CA GLU A 150 3.86 -1.11 23.92
C GLU A 150 4.08 0.30 23.38
N GLY A 151 3.43 0.64 22.26
CA GLY A 151 3.36 2.00 21.71
C GLY A 151 2.28 2.86 22.38
N GLY A 152 1.57 2.34 23.39
CA GLY A 152 0.46 3.03 24.06
C GLY A 152 -0.90 2.87 23.36
N PHE A 153 -1.03 1.95 22.40
CA PHE A 153 -2.27 1.67 21.68
C PHE A 153 -2.88 0.32 22.13
N TYR A 154 -3.39 0.27 23.36
CA TYR A 154 -3.83 -0.98 24.03
C TYR A 154 -5.00 -1.73 23.37
N THR A 155 -5.68 -1.14 22.40
CA THR A 155 -6.76 -1.80 21.63
C THR A 155 -6.30 -2.32 20.27
N MET A 156 -5.02 -2.15 19.94
CA MET A 156 -4.41 -2.56 18.69
C MET A 156 -3.38 -3.64 18.95
N ASP A 157 -3.19 -4.55 18.00
CA ASP A 157 -2.30 -5.71 18.06
C ASP A 157 -1.53 -5.88 16.74
N LEU A 158 -1.13 -4.76 16.13
CA LEU A 158 -0.46 -4.74 14.81
C LEU A 158 1.06 -5.00 14.95
N TYR A 159 1.41 -6.13 15.55
CA TYR A 159 2.79 -6.59 15.68
C TYR A 159 3.39 -7.00 14.33
N GLY A 160 4.70 -6.82 14.21
CA GLY A 160 5.49 -7.39 13.13
C GLY A 160 5.88 -8.85 13.40
N SER A 161 6.50 -9.49 12.41
CA SER A 161 7.13 -10.81 12.55
C SER A 161 8.57 -10.80 12.03
N LEU A 162 9.41 -11.66 12.59
CA LEU A 162 10.78 -11.91 12.13
C LEU A 162 10.87 -13.31 11.52
N GLU A 163 11.04 -13.37 10.20
CA GLU A 163 11.14 -14.61 9.43
C GLU A 163 12.30 -14.50 8.44
N ASP A 164 13.17 -15.51 8.38
CA ASP A 164 14.30 -15.58 7.44
C ASP A 164 15.17 -14.30 7.42
N ASN A 165 15.48 -13.77 8.60
CA ASN A 165 16.23 -12.52 8.80
C ASN A 165 15.55 -11.28 8.20
N VAL A 166 14.23 -11.29 8.04
CA VAL A 166 13.46 -10.12 7.62
C VAL A 166 12.37 -9.84 8.64
N ILE A 167 12.37 -8.61 9.15
CA ILE A 167 11.31 -8.08 10.01
C ILE A 167 10.25 -7.45 9.13
N TYR A 168 9.04 -8.00 9.17
CA TYR A 168 7.89 -7.49 8.43
C TYR A 168 6.92 -6.78 9.36
N PHE A 169 6.32 -5.70 8.89
CA PHE A 169 5.25 -5.02 9.61
C PHE A 169 3.94 -5.05 8.83
N PRO A 170 2.80 -5.32 9.48
CA PRO A 170 1.49 -5.29 8.83
C PRO A 170 1.19 -3.91 8.20
N MET A 171 0.29 -3.86 7.23
CA MET A 171 -0.22 -2.58 6.75
C MET A 171 -0.85 -1.77 7.90
N LYS A 172 -0.73 -0.43 7.85
CA LYS A 172 -1.27 0.48 8.86
C LYS A 172 -0.78 0.21 10.29
N SER A 173 0.31 -0.54 10.45
CA SER A 173 0.88 -0.89 11.77
C SER A 173 1.54 0.28 12.47
N PHE A 174 1.75 1.41 11.81
CA PHE A 174 2.34 2.62 12.41
C PHE A 174 1.38 3.79 12.29
N ALA A 175 1.57 4.79 13.15
CA ALA A 175 0.95 6.08 13.02
C ALA A 175 1.96 7.21 13.17
N TRP A 176 1.74 8.28 12.41
CA TRP A 176 2.46 9.54 12.49
C TRP A 176 1.63 10.59 13.23
N TYR A 177 2.25 11.36 14.11
CA TYR A 177 1.58 12.48 14.78
C TYR A 177 1.54 13.72 13.88
N SER A 178 0.35 14.11 13.46
CA SER A 178 0.11 15.34 12.69
C SER A 178 -0.14 16.51 13.62
N GLU A 179 0.79 17.46 13.68
CA GLU A 179 0.59 18.72 14.42
C GLU A 179 -0.55 19.57 13.85
N GLU A 180 -0.86 19.43 12.55
CA GLU A 180 -1.88 20.23 11.88
C GLU A 180 -3.29 19.90 12.40
N VAL A 181 -3.57 18.61 12.61
CA VAL A 181 -4.86 18.16 13.14
C VAL A 181 -4.80 17.76 14.62
N GLY A 182 -3.61 17.64 15.19
CA GLY A 182 -3.39 17.29 16.59
C GLY A 182 -3.60 15.81 16.92
N GLU A 183 -3.52 14.93 15.91
CA GLU A 183 -3.91 13.52 16.01
C GLU A 183 -2.86 12.58 15.38
N PHE A 184 -2.86 11.31 15.82
CA PHE A 184 -2.13 10.25 15.14
C PHE A 184 -2.91 9.79 13.91
N LEU A 185 -2.22 9.72 12.77
CA LEU A 185 -2.76 9.23 11.51
C LEU A 185 -2.01 7.97 11.10
N PRO A 186 -2.69 6.90 10.65
CA PRO A 186 -2.00 5.68 10.23
C PRO A 186 -1.04 5.96 9.06
N VAL A 187 0.06 5.21 9.02
CA VAL A 187 1.07 5.20 7.94
C VAL A 187 1.41 3.75 7.58
N ASN A 188 2.35 3.50 6.67
CA ASN A 188 2.59 2.14 6.14
C ASN A 188 1.32 1.53 5.50
N TYR A 189 0.58 2.31 4.73
CA TYR A 189 -0.72 1.92 4.18
C TYR A 189 -0.69 0.66 3.32
N GLU A 190 0.46 0.36 2.71
CA GLU A 190 0.64 -0.79 1.82
C GLU A 190 1.33 -1.98 2.50
N GLY A 191 1.86 -1.82 3.73
CA GLY A 191 2.70 -2.85 4.33
C GLY A 191 4.10 -2.95 3.70
N GLU A 192 4.57 -1.88 3.05
CA GLU A 192 5.91 -1.81 2.43
C GLU A 192 7.04 -1.75 3.48
N PHE A 193 6.75 -1.23 4.69
CA PHE A 193 7.75 -1.08 5.73
C PHE A 193 8.24 -2.46 6.24
N LYS A 194 9.53 -2.71 6.04
CA LYS A 194 10.24 -3.89 6.54
C LYS A 194 11.72 -3.58 6.71
N ILE A 195 12.38 -4.40 7.52
CA ILE A 195 13.82 -4.31 7.78
C ILE A 195 14.42 -5.67 7.46
N VAL A 196 15.36 -5.71 6.51
CA VAL A 196 16.15 -6.90 6.21
C VAL A 196 17.39 -6.86 7.09
N LEU A 197 17.53 -7.83 7.99
CA LEU A 197 18.73 -8.01 8.81
C LEU A 197 19.88 -8.57 7.95
N PRO A 198 21.14 -8.45 8.40
CA PRO A 198 22.29 -8.94 7.64
C PRO A 198 22.15 -10.42 7.28
N GLY A 199 22.32 -10.73 5.99
CA GLY A 199 22.16 -12.08 5.45
C GLY A 199 20.71 -12.52 5.18
N GLY A 200 19.73 -11.64 5.39
CA GLY A 200 18.35 -11.83 4.92
C GLY A 200 18.18 -11.41 3.45
N GLU A 201 17.12 -11.92 2.82
CA GLU A 201 16.67 -11.48 1.50
C GLU A 201 15.16 -11.19 1.59
N ALA A 202 14.75 -9.95 1.31
CA ALA A 202 13.32 -9.62 1.28
C ALA A 202 12.63 -10.43 0.17
N ARG A 203 11.68 -11.29 0.55
CA ARG A 203 10.76 -11.87 -0.43
C ARG A 203 9.81 -10.80 -0.96
N SER A 204 9.31 -11.01 -2.18
CA SER A 204 8.22 -10.19 -2.69
C SER A 204 7.01 -10.36 -1.79
N ASP A 205 6.35 -9.26 -1.45
CA ASP A 205 5.05 -9.29 -0.74
C ASP A 205 3.90 -9.69 -1.68
N TRP A 206 4.22 -10.11 -2.91
CA TRP A 206 3.26 -10.46 -3.95
C TRP A 206 3.42 -11.92 -4.35
N ASN A 207 2.34 -12.68 -4.19
CA ASN A 207 2.23 -14.06 -4.62
C ASN A 207 1.70 -14.11 -6.05
N ILE A 208 2.43 -14.78 -6.95
CA ILE A 208 1.96 -15.02 -8.31
C ILE A 208 0.81 -16.02 -8.29
N LEU A 209 -0.38 -15.59 -8.73
CA LEU A 209 -1.55 -16.46 -8.86
C LEU A 209 -1.60 -17.14 -10.23
N GLY A 210 -1.12 -16.47 -11.27
CA GLY A 210 -1.03 -17.04 -12.63
C GLY A 210 -1.24 -15.99 -13.72
N GLN A 211 -1.44 -16.45 -14.96
CA GLN A 211 -1.81 -15.60 -16.09
C GLN A 211 -3.33 -15.52 -16.22
N SER A 212 -3.84 -14.37 -16.68
CA SER A 212 -5.25 -14.18 -17.02
C SER A 212 -5.41 -13.11 -18.09
N GLU A 213 -6.61 -12.98 -18.66
CA GLU A 213 -6.93 -11.98 -19.68
C GLU A 213 -7.66 -10.80 -19.03
N PHE A 214 -7.00 -9.63 -19.04
CA PHE A 214 -7.58 -8.38 -18.56
C PHE A 214 -8.22 -7.64 -19.73
N THR A 215 -9.53 -7.40 -19.66
CA THR A 215 -10.23 -6.49 -20.58
C THR A 215 -10.22 -5.08 -19.99
N ASP A 216 -9.44 -4.20 -20.59
CA ASP A 216 -9.38 -2.77 -20.34
C ASP A 216 -10.49 -2.03 -21.10
N GLY A 217 -11.54 -1.67 -20.37
CA GLY A 217 -12.68 -0.90 -20.84
C GLY A 217 -12.63 0.59 -20.49
N PHE A 218 -11.50 1.11 -20.00
CA PHE A 218 -11.32 2.53 -19.67
C PHE A 218 -10.22 3.19 -20.50
N CYS A 219 -8.95 2.77 -20.39
CA CYS A 219 -7.85 3.29 -21.17
C CYS A 219 -7.99 2.88 -22.65
N GLY A 220 -8.43 1.63 -22.90
CA GLY A 220 -8.70 1.09 -24.23
C GLY A 220 -9.56 2.03 -25.07
N PRO A 221 -10.81 2.28 -24.67
CA PRO A 221 -11.71 3.10 -25.45
C PRO A 221 -11.23 4.54 -25.65
N TYR A 222 -10.52 5.12 -24.67
CA TYR A 222 -10.01 6.49 -24.79
C TYR A 222 -8.84 6.60 -25.78
N PHE A 223 -7.85 5.71 -25.68
CA PHE A 223 -6.62 5.82 -26.47
C PHE A 223 -6.67 5.07 -27.81
N LYS A 224 -7.59 4.11 -27.95
CA LYS A 224 -7.62 3.15 -29.06
C LYS A 224 -9.00 3.00 -29.70
N GLY A 225 -10.03 3.62 -29.11
CA GLY A 225 -11.40 3.65 -29.63
C GLY A 225 -12.25 2.42 -29.34
N ASP A 226 -11.69 1.40 -28.68
CA ASP A 226 -12.40 0.19 -28.25
C ASP A 226 -11.73 -0.42 -27.01
N ALA A 227 -12.42 -1.32 -26.32
CA ALA A 227 -11.84 -2.10 -25.22
C ALA A 227 -10.70 -2.98 -25.74
N ILE A 228 -9.66 -3.14 -24.94
CA ILE A 228 -8.51 -3.98 -25.28
C ILE A 228 -8.36 -5.08 -24.27
N THR A 229 -8.17 -6.30 -24.75
CA THR A 229 -7.80 -7.42 -23.90
C THR A 229 -6.30 -7.68 -24.01
N THR A 230 -5.64 -7.81 -22.85
CA THR A 230 -4.21 -8.14 -22.76
C THR A 230 -4.00 -9.26 -21.73
N THR A 231 -3.04 -10.14 -22.01
CA THR A 231 -2.62 -11.15 -21.05
C THR A 231 -1.80 -10.47 -19.95
N VAL A 232 -2.18 -10.71 -18.70
CA VAL A 232 -1.52 -10.16 -17.52
C VAL A 232 -1.06 -11.27 -16.58
N THR A 233 0.01 -11.00 -15.84
CA THR A 233 0.34 -11.79 -14.64
C THR A 233 -0.45 -11.22 -13.48
N VAL A 234 -1.28 -12.04 -12.86
CA VAL A 234 -2.04 -11.68 -11.67
C VAL A 234 -1.23 -12.06 -10.45
N GLU A 235 -0.99 -11.09 -9.57
CA GLU A 235 -0.37 -11.30 -8.28
C GLU A 235 -1.28 -10.77 -7.17
N GLU A 236 -1.26 -11.43 -6.02
CA GLU A 236 -2.01 -11.04 -4.82
C GLU A 236 -1.05 -10.76 -3.69
N HIS A 237 -1.31 -9.69 -2.94
CA HIS A 237 -0.49 -9.32 -1.81
C HIS A 237 -0.61 -10.35 -0.69
N ASP A 238 0.52 -10.87 -0.21
CA ASP A 238 0.59 -12.02 0.69
C ASP A 238 -0.05 -11.78 2.06
N ARG A 239 -0.06 -10.52 2.50
CA ARG A 239 -0.64 -10.07 3.76
C ARG A 239 -1.92 -9.24 3.59
N ARG A 240 -2.45 -9.11 2.37
CA ARG A 240 -3.68 -8.37 2.08
C ARG A 240 -4.53 -9.12 1.06
N PRO A 241 -5.22 -10.20 1.47
CA PRO A 241 -6.09 -10.98 0.58
C PRO A 241 -7.13 -10.08 -0.10
N GLY A 242 -7.30 -10.24 -1.41
CA GLY A 242 -8.12 -9.37 -2.25
C GLY A 242 -7.39 -8.13 -2.79
N TYR A 243 -6.13 -7.88 -2.41
CA TYR A 243 -5.33 -6.80 -3.01
C TYR A 243 -4.46 -7.34 -4.13
N PHE A 244 -4.79 -6.98 -5.36
CA PHE A 244 -4.19 -7.54 -6.56
C PHE A 244 -3.35 -6.51 -7.30
N ARG A 245 -2.35 -7.00 -8.02
CA ARG A 245 -1.71 -6.24 -9.09
C ARG A 245 -1.68 -7.04 -10.38
N LEU A 246 -1.92 -6.37 -11.49
CA LEU A 246 -1.89 -6.95 -12.83
C LEU A 246 -0.65 -6.44 -13.56
N LYS A 247 0.36 -7.31 -13.69
CA LYS A 247 1.58 -6.98 -14.44
C LYS A 247 1.32 -7.05 -15.94
N GLY A 248 1.75 -6.02 -16.66
CA GLY A 248 1.56 -5.90 -18.11
C GLY A 248 0.20 -5.34 -18.54
N ALA A 249 -0.62 -4.86 -17.59
CA ALA A 249 -1.94 -4.29 -17.86
C ALA A 249 -1.91 -3.08 -18.81
N PHE A 250 -0.78 -2.37 -18.89
CA PHE A 250 -0.56 -1.21 -19.75
C PHE A 250 0.49 -1.42 -20.86
N SER A 251 0.89 -2.67 -21.09
CA SER A 251 1.93 -3.00 -22.09
C SER A 251 1.56 -2.58 -23.52
N GLN A 252 0.27 -2.59 -23.86
CA GLN A 252 -0.31 -2.10 -25.11
C GLN A 252 -0.15 -0.58 -25.33
N TYR A 253 0.21 0.15 -24.27
CA TYR A 253 0.54 1.58 -24.28
C TYR A 253 2.05 1.84 -24.16
N GLY A 254 2.87 0.79 -24.11
CA GLY A 254 4.32 0.89 -23.92
C GLY A 254 4.74 1.15 -22.48
N SER A 255 3.90 0.81 -21.50
CA SER A 255 4.20 0.94 -20.07
C SER A 255 4.33 -0.44 -19.40
N ASP A 256 5.27 -0.56 -18.49
CA ASP A 256 5.49 -1.71 -17.60
C ASP A 256 4.86 -1.51 -16.21
N ALA A 257 4.16 -0.39 -15.98
CA ALA A 257 3.45 -0.14 -14.74
C ALA A 257 2.39 -1.22 -14.48
N ASP A 258 2.26 -1.59 -13.21
CA ASP A 258 1.25 -2.54 -12.75
C ASP A 258 -0.09 -1.82 -12.54
N LEU A 259 -1.21 -2.49 -12.82
CA LEU A 259 -2.53 -2.02 -12.38
C LEU A 259 -2.84 -2.60 -10.99
N ILE A 260 -2.90 -1.75 -9.98
CA ILE A 260 -3.28 -2.09 -8.61
C ILE A 260 -4.80 -2.08 -8.46
N ILE A 261 -5.34 -3.11 -7.80
CA ILE A 261 -6.76 -3.30 -7.55
C ILE A 261 -6.98 -3.68 -6.09
N ASP A 262 -7.78 -2.90 -5.37
CA ASP A 262 -8.24 -3.23 -4.03
C ASP A 262 -9.62 -3.89 -4.04
N ALA A 263 -9.63 -5.21 -3.96
CA ALA A 263 -10.83 -6.03 -3.79
C ALA A 263 -10.88 -6.70 -2.41
N THR A 264 -10.25 -6.09 -1.39
CA THR A 264 -10.36 -6.55 0.00
C THR A 264 -11.80 -6.54 0.51
N ASN A 265 -12.63 -5.63 -0.02
CA ASN A 265 -14.08 -5.72 0.06
C ASN A 265 -14.63 -6.22 -1.30
N PRO A 266 -15.11 -7.48 -1.39
CA PRO A 266 -15.59 -8.03 -2.66
C PRO A 266 -16.85 -7.35 -3.20
N ASP A 267 -17.64 -6.68 -2.34
CA ASP A 267 -18.82 -5.93 -2.76
C ASP A 267 -18.49 -4.48 -3.16
N PHE A 268 -17.25 -4.04 -2.96
CA PHE A 268 -16.79 -2.68 -3.26
C PHE A 268 -15.30 -2.67 -3.64
N VAL A 269 -15.03 -2.89 -4.93
CA VAL A 269 -13.67 -2.91 -5.48
C VAL A 269 -13.23 -1.51 -5.91
N ILE A 270 -11.98 -1.16 -5.58
CA ILE A 270 -11.40 0.16 -5.84
C ILE A 270 -10.13 0.03 -6.69
N LEU A 271 -10.02 0.82 -7.75
CA LEU A 271 -8.72 1.19 -8.34
C LEU A 271 -8.22 2.41 -7.58
N PRO A 272 -7.17 2.30 -6.74
CA PRO A 272 -6.61 3.48 -6.09
C PRO A 272 -6.02 4.46 -7.12
N TYR A 273 -5.90 5.73 -6.74
CA TYR A 273 -5.18 6.74 -7.53
C TYR A 273 -3.76 6.29 -7.85
N GLN A 274 -3.52 5.98 -9.13
CA GLN A 274 -2.25 5.46 -9.60
C GLN A 274 -1.92 5.96 -11.01
N GLU A 275 -0.63 6.16 -11.26
CA GLU A 275 -0.12 6.47 -12.59
C GLU A 275 -0.08 5.21 -13.45
N THR A 276 -0.40 5.34 -14.73
CA THR A 276 -0.39 4.20 -15.66
C THR A 276 0.98 3.99 -16.32
N GLY A 277 1.97 4.84 -16.03
CA GLY A 277 3.32 4.79 -16.59
C GLY A 277 3.43 5.17 -18.08
N PHE A 278 2.34 5.59 -18.72
CA PHE A 278 2.36 6.15 -20.07
C PHE A 278 1.75 7.56 -20.10
N ASN A 279 2.08 8.30 -21.16
CA ASN A 279 1.69 9.70 -21.31
C ASN A 279 0.68 9.90 -22.43
N HIS A 280 -0.25 10.82 -22.22
CA HIS A 280 -1.00 11.44 -23.30
C HIS A 280 -0.08 12.44 -24.02
N PRO A 281 -0.03 12.46 -25.38
CA PRO A 281 0.90 13.31 -26.13
C PRO A 281 0.80 14.79 -25.77
N ASP A 282 -0.43 15.30 -25.59
CA ASP A 282 -0.68 16.71 -25.26
C ASP A 282 -0.99 16.99 -23.77
N ARG A 283 -1.28 15.96 -22.96
CA ARG A 283 -1.82 16.14 -21.60
C ARG A 283 -0.91 15.60 -20.48
N GLY A 284 0.22 15.00 -20.85
CA GLY A 284 1.20 14.48 -19.90
C GLY A 284 0.74 13.18 -19.24
N THR A 285 1.11 13.02 -17.97
CA THR A 285 0.86 11.81 -17.18
C THR A 285 -0.59 11.38 -17.22
N VAL A 286 -0.81 10.08 -17.44
CA VAL A 286 -2.13 9.46 -17.38
C VAL A 286 -2.27 8.76 -16.04
N VAL A 287 -3.31 9.12 -15.29
CA VAL A 287 -3.67 8.52 -14.01
C VAL A 287 -5.01 7.81 -14.18
N VAL A 288 -5.16 6.64 -13.56
CA VAL A 288 -6.43 5.92 -13.47
C VAL A 288 -6.84 5.72 -12.01
N TYR A 289 -8.14 5.80 -11.71
CA TYR A 289 -8.71 5.46 -10.41
C TYR A 289 -10.21 5.22 -10.45
N SER A 290 -10.80 4.63 -9.42
CA SER A 290 -12.25 4.42 -9.34
C SER A 290 -12.99 5.73 -9.10
N HIS A 291 -14.13 5.91 -9.76
CA HIS A 291 -14.99 7.09 -9.65
C HIS A 291 -15.29 7.47 -8.19
N CYS A 292 -15.43 6.49 -7.29
CA CYS A 292 -15.68 6.72 -5.88
C CYS A 292 -14.66 7.62 -5.16
N GLU A 293 -13.39 7.64 -5.59
CA GLU A 293 -12.33 8.47 -5.00
C GLU A 293 -12.64 9.98 -5.10
N ASN A 294 -13.46 10.41 -6.08
CA ASN A 294 -13.88 11.81 -6.24
C ASN A 294 -15.12 12.19 -5.40
N PHE A 295 -15.82 11.21 -4.82
CA PHE A 295 -17.14 11.37 -4.22
C PHE A 295 -17.19 10.98 -2.76
N ILE A 296 -16.43 9.95 -2.35
CA ILE A 296 -16.34 9.59 -0.94
C ILE A 296 -15.59 10.70 -0.22
N SER A 297 -16.35 11.49 0.54
CA SER A 297 -15.87 12.67 1.25
C SER A 297 -16.94 13.13 2.24
N PRO A 298 -16.56 13.84 3.32
CA PRO A 298 -17.53 14.38 4.29
C PRO A 298 -18.61 15.29 3.67
N ALA A 299 -18.35 15.86 2.48
CA ALA A 299 -19.24 16.82 1.83
C ALA A 299 -20.20 16.21 0.78
N LYS A 300 -19.94 14.99 0.28
CA LYS A 300 -20.72 14.36 -0.81
C LYS A 300 -21.30 13.01 -0.37
N CYS A 301 -20.45 11.98 -0.28
CA CYS A 301 -20.77 10.66 0.24
C CYS A 301 -19.86 10.37 1.44
N PRO A 302 -20.29 10.64 2.69
CA PRO A 302 -19.42 10.47 3.86
C PRO A 302 -18.92 9.05 4.08
N THR A 303 -19.68 8.04 3.65
CA THR A 303 -19.34 6.62 3.79
C THR A 303 -19.34 5.87 2.46
N ILE A 304 -18.78 4.66 2.46
CA ILE A 304 -18.86 3.73 1.33
C ILE A 304 -20.33 3.37 1.07
N GLU A 305 -21.09 3.14 2.13
CA GLU A 305 -22.52 2.80 2.06
C GLU A 305 -23.33 3.91 1.38
N ASP A 306 -23.09 5.18 1.73
CA ASP A 306 -23.74 6.33 1.10
C ASP A 306 -23.44 6.38 -0.40
N TYR A 307 -22.19 6.08 -0.79
CA TYR A 307 -21.78 6.04 -2.19
C TYR A 307 -22.46 4.88 -2.93
N MET A 308 -22.48 3.68 -2.34
CA MET A 308 -23.14 2.51 -2.94
C MET A 308 -24.64 2.71 -3.11
N GLU A 309 -25.31 3.43 -2.19
CA GLU A 309 -26.72 3.79 -2.32
C GLU A 309 -26.95 4.83 -3.42
N THR A 310 -26.07 5.84 -3.51
CA THR A 310 -26.23 6.96 -4.45
C THR A 310 -25.82 6.61 -5.88
N TYR A 311 -24.76 5.80 -6.03
CA TYR A 311 -24.11 5.48 -7.30
C TYR A 311 -23.90 3.96 -7.51
N PRO A 312 -24.92 3.11 -7.31
CA PRO A 312 -24.76 1.65 -7.43
C PRO A 312 -24.28 1.21 -8.82
N GLN A 313 -24.56 2.01 -9.87
CA GLN A 313 -24.13 1.74 -11.24
C GLN A 313 -22.61 1.84 -11.47
N TYR A 314 -21.87 2.48 -10.56
CA TYR A 314 -20.42 2.66 -10.66
C TYR A 314 -19.65 1.78 -9.66
N VAL A 315 -20.33 0.85 -8.98
CA VAL A 315 -19.71 -0.04 -8.00
C VAL A 315 -19.09 -1.23 -8.71
N ALA A 316 -17.76 -1.34 -8.62
CA ALA A 316 -17.04 -2.52 -9.05
C ALA A 316 -17.09 -3.62 -7.99
N THR A 317 -17.07 -4.88 -8.41
CA THR A 317 -17.23 -6.04 -7.52
C THR A 317 -16.21 -7.14 -7.83
N TYR A 318 -15.95 -7.99 -6.85
CA TYR A 318 -15.16 -9.21 -6.98
C TYR A 318 -16.04 -10.41 -6.57
N LEU A 319 -16.68 -11.02 -7.55
CA LEU A 319 -17.65 -12.10 -7.35
C LEU A 319 -17.26 -13.32 -8.18
N ASP A 320 -17.37 -14.50 -7.59
CA ASP A 320 -17.10 -15.79 -8.24
C ASP A 320 -15.73 -15.86 -8.95
N GLY A 321 -14.71 -15.23 -8.36
CA GLY A 321 -13.36 -15.20 -8.91
C GLY A 321 -13.18 -14.22 -10.08
N VAL A 322 -14.12 -13.29 -10.31
CA VAL A 322 -14.04 -12.27 -11.36
C VAL A 322 -14.18 -10.89 -10.76
N ILE A 323 -13.20 -10.02 -11.03
CA ILE A 323 -13.33 -8.59 -10.76
C ILE A 323 -13.98 -7.94 -11.98
N SER A 324 -15.04 -7.17 -11.74
CA SER A 324 -15.80 -6.45 -12.77
C SER A 324 -15.92 -4.98 -12.41
N PHE A 325 -15.54 -4.10 -13.35
CA PHE A 325 -15.75 -2.66 -13.27
C PHE A 325 -16.83 -2.27 -14.29
N PRO A 326 -18.00 -1.78 -13.84
CA PRO A 326 -19.03 -1.26 -14.74
C PRO A 326 -18.51 -0.13 -15.65
N PRO A 327 -19.20 0.17 -16.77
CA PRO A 327 -18.98 1.41 -17.49
C PRO A 327 -19.01 2.63 -16.54
N ASP A 328 -18.10 3.58 -16.78
CA ASP A 328 -17.90 4.80 -15.97
C ASP A 328 -17.46 4.59 -14.51
N ALA A 329 -17.18 3.36 -14.08
CA ALA A 329 -16.67 3.09 -12.74
C ALA A 329 -15.22 3.58 -12.53
N CYS A 330 -14.47 3.87 -13.61
CA CYS A 330 -13.08 4.31 -13.58
C CYS A 330 -12.88 5.65 -14.32
N VAL A 331 -12.02 6.50 -13.75
CA VAL A 331 -11.70 7.85 -14.19
C VAL A 331 -10.28 7.89 -14.74
N LEU A 332 -10.09 8.57 -15.88
CA LEU A 332 -8.78 9.00 -16.37
C LEU A 332 -8.54 10.46 -15.97
N HIS A 333 -7.37 10.75 -15.41
CA HIS A 333 -6.97 12.09 -14.97
C HIS A 333 -5.62 12.50 -15.58
N PHE A 334 -5.50 13.79 -15.95
CA PHE A 334 -4.32 14.34 -16.62
C PHE A 334 -3.73 15.54 -15.85
N PRO A 335 -3.02 15.31 -14.72
CA PRO A 335 -2.62 16.36 -13.80
C PRO A 335 -1.70 17.43 -14.42
N ASP A 336 -0.82 17.05 -15.35
CA ASP A 336 0.13 17.97 -16.01
C ASP A 336 -0.58 19.00 -16.89
N TRP A 337 -1.71 18.62 -17.48
CA TRP A 337 -2.51 19.51 -18.31
C TRP A 337 -3.36 20.46 -17.47
N ASN A 338 -4.07 19.89 -16.50
CA ASN A 338 -4.92 20.62 -15.57
C ASN A 338 -5.28 19.69 -14.40
N ILE A 339 -5.01 20.15 -13.18
CA ILE A 339 -5.30 19.41 -11.93
C ILE A 339 -6.79 19.05 -11.73
N TRP A 340 -7.69 19.65 -12.50
CA TRP A 340 -9.13 19.35 -12.51
C TRP A 340 -9.56 18.55 -13.75
N SER A 341 -8.64 18.04 -14.57
CA SER A 341 -8.98 17.36 -15.83
C SER A 341 -9.21 15.87 -15.66
N PHE A 342 -10.45 15.52 -15.38
CA PHE A 342 -10.90 14.13 -15.36
C PHE A 342 -11.83 13.85 -16.54
N THR A 343 -11.78 12.62 -17.04
CA THR A 343 -12.77 12.08 -17.97
C THR A 343 -13.07 10.65 -17.57
N THR A 344 -14.35 10.31 -17.50
CA THR A 344 -14.78 8.96 -17.88
C THR A 344 -15.18 9.06 -19.34
N ASN A 345 -15.03 7.99 -20.10
CA ASN A 345 -15.33 8.04 -21.52
C ASN A 345 -16.81 7.69 -21.75
N ASP A 346 -17.77 8.35 -21.09
CA ASP A 346 -19.25 8.13 -21.13
C ASP A 346 -19.71 7.12 -22.21
N GLU A 347 -19.72 7.51 -23.48
CA GLU A 347 -20.30 6.70 -24.57
C GLU A 347 -19.40 5.54 -25.04
N LEU A 348 -18.11 5.63 -24.73
CA LEU A 348 -17.07 4.68 -25.10
C LEU A 348 -16.62 3.80 -23.93
N ALA A 349 -16.99 4.13 -22.69
CA ALA A 349 -16.65 3.33 -21.51
C ALA A 349 -17.25 1.94 -21.69
N ARG A 350 -16.45 0.92 -21.39
CA ARG A 350 -16.86 -0.47 -21.45
C ARG A 350 -16.62 -1.10 -20.10
N GLU A 351 -17.40 -2.13 -19.82
CA GLU A 351 -17.13 -2.98 -18.67
C GLU A 351 -15.70 -3.52 -18.77
N SER A 352 -14.92 -3.32 -17.71
CA SER A 352 -13.60 -3.92 -17.57
C SER A 352 -13.70 -5.13 -16.68
N ARG A 353 -12.96 -6.20 -16.99
CA ARG A 353 -13.01 -7.42 -16.17
C ARG A 353 -11.71 -8.20 -16.20
N ILE A 354 -11.47 -8.92 -15.12
CA ILE A 354 -10.36 -9.85 -14.97
C ILE A 354 -10.80 -11.05 -14.13
N ALA A 355 -10.56 -12.26 -14.61
CA ALA A 355 -10.70 -13.47 -13.80
C ALA A 355 -9.44 -13.67 -12.96
N ILE A 356 -9.58 -13.93 -11.67
CA ILE A 356 -8.47 -14.19 -10.75
C ILE A 356 -8.12 -15.68 -10.82
N PRO A 357 -6.89 -16.04 -11.27
CA PRO A 357 -6.47 -17.44 -11.37
C PRO A 357 -6.61 -18.20 -10.06
N GLY A 358 -7.02 -19.46 -10.13
CA GLY A 358 -7.16 -20.33 -8.95
C GLY A 358 -8.38 -20.05 -8.07
N GLN A 359 -9.12 -18.96 -8.31
CA GLN A 359 -10.30 -18.57 -7.54
C GLN A 359 -11.63 -18.97 -8.23
N SER A 360 -11.57 -19.38 -9.49
CA SER A 360 -12.72 -19.91 -10.23
C SER A 360 -13.12 -21.29 -9.71
N LYS A 361 -13.98 -21.32 -8.69
CA LYS A 361 -14.65 -22.54 -8.23
C LYS A 361 -15.82 -22.95 -9.15
N ILE A 362 -15.69 -22.76 -10.46
CA ILE A 362 -16.59 -23.33 -11.46
C ILE A 362 -15.75 -23.64 -12.71
N GLU A 363 -15.38 -24.92 -12.86
CA GLU A 363 -15.05 -25.45 -14.19
C GLU A 363 -16.25 -25.16 -15.09
N GLY A 364 -15.99 -24.52 -16.24
CA GLY A 364 -17.01 -23.94 -17.10
C GLY A 364 -18.22 -24.85 -17.27
N ILE A 365 -19.41 -24.31 -17.02
CA ILE A 365 -20.65 -24.97 -17.45
C ILE A 365 -20.69 -24.80 -18.97
N GLU A 366 -20.24 -25.83 -19.68
CA GLU A 366 -20.66 -26.06 -21.06
C GLU A 366 -22.18 -25.94 -21.08
N THR A 367 -22.71 -24.99 -21.85
CA THR A 367 -24.14 -24.84 -22.05
C THR A 367 -24.65 -25.97 -22.93
N ASP A 368 -24.74 -27.16 -22.36
CA ASP A 368 -25.54 -28.24 -22.93
C ASP A 368 -26.98 -28.06 -22.47
N GLY A 369 -27.85 -27.92 -23.46
CA GLY A 369 -29.20 -27.42 -23.32
C GLY A 369 -30.05 -28.16 -22.28
N ASN A 370 -30.92 -27.39 -21.65
CA ASN A 370 -32.09 -27.84 -20.87
C ASN A 370 -31.77 -28.49 -19.49
N THR A 371 -31.28 -27.69 -18.54
CA THR A 371 -31.08 -28.06 -17.12
C THR A 371 -32.36 -28.19 -16.28
N LEU A 372 -33.55 -28.06 -16.89
CA LEU A 372 -34.84 -28.14 -16.19
C LEU A 372 -35.16 -29.55 -15.62
N ASP A 373 -34.40 -30.58 -16.02
CA ASP A 373 -34.54 -31.97 -15.55
C ASP A 373 -33.41 -32.45 -14.60
N GLY A 374 -32.59 -31.53 -14.09
CA GLY A 374 -31.50 -31.86 -13.16
C GLY A 374 -31.97 -32.47 -11.81
N PRO A 375 -31.06 -33.08 -11.03
CA PRO A 375 -31.40 -33.66 -9.72
C PRO A 375 -31.89 -32.59 -8.74
N VAL A 376 -32.98 -32.90 -8.02
CA VAL A 376 -33.58 -31.99 -7.06
C VAL A 376 -32.86 -32.07 -5.72
N THR A 377 -32.47 -30.92 -5.19
CA THR A 377 -31.93 -30.79 -3.82
C THR A 377 -32.74 -29.79 -3.00
N TYR A 378 -32.91 -30.08 -1.72
CA TYR A 378 -33.60 -29.19 -0.78
C TYR A 378 -32.63 -28.58 0.22
N TYR A 379 -32.90 -27.33 0.59
CA TYR A 379 -32.19 -26.58 1.62
C TYR A 379 -33.19 -25.95 2.59
N ASN A 380 -32.84 -25.83 3.86
CA ASN A 380 -33.59 -25.01 4.81
C ASN A 380 -33.39 -23.51 4.50
N LEU A 381 -34.14 -22.63 5.16
CA LEU A 381 -34.06 -21.18 4.94
C LEU A 381 -32.72 -20.55 5.37
N CYS A 382 -31.87 -21.31 6.05
CA CYS A 382 -30.51 -20.93 6.42
C CYS A 382 -29.45 -21.49 5.45
N GLY A 383 -29.86 -22.11 4.34
CA GLY A 383 -28.94 -22.62 3.32
C GLY A 383 -28.32 -23.99 3.59
N GLN A 384 -28.74 -24.71 4.62
CA GLN A 384 -28.23 -26.08 4.91
C GLN A 384 -29.00 -27.13 4.10
N ARG A 385 -28.28 -28.07 3.49
CA ARG A 385 -28.85 -29.15 2.65
C ARG A 385 -29.67 -30.13 3.50
N VAL A 386 -30.85 -30.53 2.99
CA VAL A 386 -31.79 -31.45 3.61
C VAL A 386 -32.06 -32.62 2.67
N THR A 387 -31.77 -33.86 3.11
CA THR A 387 -31.88 -35.07 2.28
C THR A 387 -33.24 -35.76 2.39
N ASN A 388 -33.98 -35.55 3.48
CA ASN A 388 -35.31 -36.11 3.70
C ASN A 388 -36.22 -35.05 4.36
N PRO A 389 -36.74 -34.08 3.59
CA PRO A 389 -37.47 -32.95 4.15
C PRO A 389 -38.83 -33.38 4.72
N ALA A 390 -39.07 -33.07 6.00
CA ALA A 390 -40.39 -33.14 6.61
C ALA A 390 -41.30 -32.01 6.07
N PRO A 391 -42.64 -32.07 6.22
CA PRO A 391 -43.53 -30.99 5.79
C PRO A 391 -43.10 -29.62 6.33
N GLY A 392 -42.96 -28.64 5.44
CA GLY A 392 -42.36 -27.34 5.77
C GLY A 392 -41.94 -26.52 4.56
N ILE A 393 -41.33 -25.36 4.81
CA ILE A 393 -40.84 -24.43 3.78
C ILE A 393 -39.36 -24.71 3.50
N TYR A 394 -39.01 -24.88 2.23
CA TYR A 394 -37.65 -25.15 1.78
C TYR A 394 -37.29 -24.34 0.53
N ILE A 395 -35.98 -24.26 0.26
CA ILE A 395 -35.47 -23.87 -1.05
C ILE A 395 -35.22 -25.14 -1.84
N ARG A 396 -35.91 -25.30 -2.97
CA ARG A 396 -35.71 -26.37 -3.94
C ARG A 396 -34.77 -25.88 -5.03
N ARG A 397 -33.62 -26.52 -5.17
CA ARG A 397 -32.70 -26.31 -6.28
C ARG A 397 -32.86 -27.43 -7.30
N GLN A 398 -33.02 -27.07 -8.57
CA GLN A 398 -33.03 -28.00 -9.69
C GLN A 398 -32.29 -27.34 -10.87
N GLY A 399 -31.16 -27.94 -11.27
CA GLY A 399 -30.24 -27.28 -12.20
C GLY A 399 -29.69 -25.97 -11.63
N ASP A 400 -29.79 -24.91 -12.43
CA ASP A 400 -29.44 -23.52 -12.13
C ASP A 400 -30.56 -22.73 -11.42
N LYS A 401 -31.76 -23.33 -11.28
CA LYS A 401 -32.92 -22.65 -10.68
C LYS A 401 -33.11 -23.01 -9.21
N ALA A 402 -33.26 -21.99 -8.36
CA ALA A 402 -33.68 -22.12 -6.97
C ALA A 402 -35.07 -21.50 -6.77
N THR A 403 -35.99 -22.23 -6.13
CA THR A 403 -37.35 -21.73 -5.81
C THR A 403 -37.74 -22.06 -4.37
N LYS A 404 -38.43 -21.13 -3.71
CA LYS A 404 -39.04 -21.39 -2.41
C LYS A 404 -40.29 -22.26 -2.61
N VAL A 405 -40.35 -23.40 -1.94
CA VAL A 405 -41.44 -24.37 -2.03
C VAL A 405 -41.96 -24.76 -0.66
N ILE A 406 -43.21 -25.22 -0.62
CA ILE A 406 -43.81 -25.83 0.56
C ILE A 406 -43.94 -27.32 0.28
N ILE A 407 -43.29 -28.15 1.09
CA ILE A 407 -43.48 -29.60 1.09
C ILE A 407 -44.62 -29.90 2.07
N ARG A 408 -45.63 -30.66 1.63
CA ARG A 408 -46.84 -30.98 2.40
C ARG A 408 -46.81 -32.39 2.93
#